data_AF-V9Z3W9-F1
#
_entry.id   AF-V9Z3W9-F1
#
_cell.length_a   1.000
_cell.length_b   1.000
_cell.length_c   1.000
_cell.angle_alpha   90.00
_cell.angle_beta   90.00
_cell.angle_gamma   90.00
#
_symmetry.space_group_name_H-M   'P 1'
#
loop_
_entity.id
_entity.type
_entity.pdbx_description
1 polymer ?
#
loop_
_entity_poly.entity_id
_entity_poly.type
_entity_poly.pdbx_seq_one_letter_code
_entity_poly.pdbx_strand_id
1 'polypeptide(L)' 'MLGIRVHIKGPARHKIAAELKKAYDKGASIRTLAHGCGRSYGFVHRLLTEAGTTMRTPGGPNSTRRTAR' A
#
# COMPACT_ATOMS: atom_id res chain seq x y z
N MET A 1 19.05 1.54 2.80
CA MET A 1 19.12 2.71 1.90
C MET A 1 17.68 3.09 1.53
N LEU A 2 17.03 4.16 1.97
CA LEU A 2 17.29 5.27 2.92
C LEU A 2 16.16 5.25 3.97
N GLY A 3 16.50 5.18 5.25
CA GLY A 3 15.55 5.03 6.37
C GLY A 3 14.93 6.35 6.84
N ILE A 4 14.49 7.23 5.95
CA ILE A 4 13.79 8.46 6.35
C ILE A 4 12.30 8.19 6.33
N ARG A 5 11.72 7.96 7.51
CA ARG A 5 10.26 7.91 7.69
C ARG A 5 9.68 9.31 7.52
N VAL A 6 9.58 9.79 6.28
CA VAL A 6 8.87 11.04 5.99
C VAL A 6 7.40 10.81 6.32
N HIS A 7 6.89 11.57 7.29
CA HIS A 7 5.46 11.63 7.60
C HIS A 7 4.76 12.37 6.48
N ILE A 8 4.15 11.61 5.57
CA ILE A 8 3.28 12.14 4.53
C ILE A 8 1.95 12.53 5.20
N LYS A 9 1.79 13.82 5.51
CA LYS A 9 0.58 14.39 6.13
C LYS A 9 -0.26 15.14 5.09
N GLY A 10 -1.57 15.21 5.34
CA GLY A 10 -2.51 16.08 4.62
C GLY A 10 -2.64 15.78 3.12
N PRO A 11 -2.75 16.81 2.25
CA PRO A 11 -3.10 16.65 0.84
C PRO A 11 -2.06 15.85 0.03
N ALA A 12 -0.79 15.85 0.45
CA ALA A 12 0.25 15.02 -0.16
C ALA A 12 -0.05 13.52 -0.02
N ARG A 13 -0.73 13.12 1.06
CA ARG A 13 -1.15 11.74 1.29
C ARG A 13 -2.15 11.30 0.23
N HIS A 14 -3.16 12.12 -0.04
CA HIS A 14 -4.19 11.83 -1.05
C HIS A 14 -3.61 11.75 -2.47
N LYS A 15 -2.68 12.65 -2.81
CA LYS A 15 -1.99 12.60 -4.12
C LYS A 15 -1.26 11.27 -4.31
N ILE A 16 -0.44 10.86 -3.33
CA ILE A 16 0.31 9.60 -3.40
C ILE A 16 -0.66 8.40 -3.40
N ALA A 17 -1.75 8.47 -2.63
CA ALA A 17 -2.77 7.42 -2.60
C ALA A 17 -3.43 7.22 -3.98
N ALA A 18 -3.77 8.32 -4.66
CA ALA A 18 -4.34 8.28 -6.00
C ALA A 18 -3.35 7.74 -7.05
N GLU A 19 -2.07 8.13 -6.96
CA GLU A 19 -1.00 7.62 -7.82
C GLU A 19 -0.79 6.11 -7.64
N LEU A 20 -0.71 5.65 -6.38
CA LEU A 20 -0.59 4.23 -6.06
C LEU A 20 -1.82 3.44 -6.53
N LYS A 21 -3.02 4.00 -6.39
CA LYS A 21 -4.26 3.39 -6.89
C LYS A 21 -4.21 3.20 -8.40
N LYS A 22 -3.79 4.22 -9.16
CA LYS A 22 -3.63 4.11 -10.63
C LYS A 22 -2.63 3.00 -11.00
N ALA A 23 -1.51 2.91 -10.29
CA ALA A 23 -0.52 1.88 -10.58
C ALA A 23 -0.99 0.47 -10.18
N TYR A 24 -1.74 0.35 -9.07
CA TYR A 24 -2.39 -0.90 -8.67
C TYR A 24 -3.45 -1.34 -9.68
N ASP A 25 -4.26 -0.41 -10.19
CA ASP A 25 -5.30 -0.65 -11.19
C ASP A 25 -4.72 -1.16 -12.52
N LYS A 26 -3.55 -0.63 -12.91
CA LYS A 26 -2.73 -1.14 -14.03
C LYS A 26 -2.18 -2.56 -13.82
N GLY A 27 -2.39 -3.17 -12.65
CA GLY A 27 -1.97 -4.53 -12.33
C GLY A 27 -0.68 -4.64 -11.52
N ALA A 28 -0.12 -3.53 -11.03
CA ALA A 28 1.05 -3.60 -10.16
C ALA A 28 0.69 -4.21 -8.80
N SER A 29 1.55 -5.11 -8.29
CA SER A 29 1.37 -5.66 -6.95
C SER A 29 1.72 -4.63 -5.87
N ILE A 30 1.09 -4.73 -4.69
CA ILE A 30 1.40 -3.87 -3.52
C ILE A 30 2.90 -3.96 -3.17
N ARG A 31 3.52 -5.12 -3.37
CA ARG A 31 4.95 -5.34 -3.11
C ARG A 31 5.83 -4.57 -4.10
N THR A 32 5.47 -4.57 -5.38
CA THR A 32 6.15 -3.79 -6.43
C THR A 32 6.03 -2.29 -6.15
N LEU A 33 4.84 -1.83 -5.77
CA LEU A 33 4.59 -0.43 -5.40
C LEU A 33 5.41 -0.01 -4.18
N ALA A 34 5.45 -0.86 -3.15
CA ALA A 34 6.26 -0.66 -1.95
C ALA A 34 7.75 -0.54 -2.28
N HIS A 35 8.28 -1.43 -3.14
CA HIS A 35 9.67 -1.39 -3.60
C HIS A 35 9.97 -0.11 -4.41
N GLY A 36 9.10 0.25 -5.36
CA GLY A 36 9.27 1.43 -6.21
C GLY A 36 9.23 2.75 -5.43
N CYS A 37 8.40 2.83 -4.39
CA CYS A 37 8.34 4.01 -3.52
C CYS A 37 9.34 3.98 -2.35
N GLY A 38 10.10 2.90 -2.17
CA GLY A 38 10.95 2.70 -0.99
C GLY A 38 10.17 2.69 0.33
N ARG A 39 8.91 2.24 0.31
CA ARG A 39 8.00 2.21 1.47
C ARG A 39 7.65 0.80 1.88
N SER A 40 7.14 0.66 3.09
CA SER A 40 6.70 -0.64 3.57
C SER A 40 5.38 -1.04 2.91
N TYR A 41 5.19 -2.36 2.77
CA TYR A 41 3.93 -2.95 2.33
C TYR A 41 2.73 -2.39 3.12
N GLY A 42 2.81 -2.39 4.45
CA GLY A 42 1.74 -1.90 5.31
C GLY A 42 1.41 -0.42 5.09
N PHE A 43 2.40 0.41 4.73
CA PHE A 43 2.16 1.81 4.38
C PHE A 43 1.38 1.95 3.08
N VAL A 44 1.80 1.23 2.03
CA VAL A 44 1.12 1.22 0.72
C VAL A 44 -0.28 0.63 0.85
N HIS A 45 -0.43 -0.48 1.58
CA HIS A 45 -1.72 -1.12 1.85
C HIS A 45 -2.68 -0.14 2.52
N ARG A 46 -2.24 0.54 3.60
CA ARG A 46 -3.05 1.55 4.28
C ARG A 46 -3.44 2.69 3.35
N LEU A 47 -2.52 3.16 2.51
CA LEU A 47 -2.79 4.23 1.54
C LEU A 47 -3.83 3.82 0.49
N LEU A 48 -3.74 2.58 -0.01
CA LEU A 48 -4.70 2.03 -0.97
C LEU A 48 -6.09 1.86 -0.34
N THR A 49 -6.16 1.40 0.92
CA THR A 49 -7.41 1.31 1.68
C THR A 49 -8.01 2.70 1.91
N GLU A 50 -7.21 3.69 2.34
CA GLU A 50 -7.66 5.08 2.52
C GLU A 50 -8.09 5.74 1.20
N ALA A 51 -7.54 5.32 0.06
CA ALA A 51 -7.98 5.75 -1.28
C ALA A 51 -9.26 5.05 -1.78
N GLY A 52 -9.86 4.17 -0.98
CA GLY A 52 -11.02 3.37 -1.37
C GLY A 52 -10.71 2.46 -2.56
N THR A 53 -9.50 1.91 -2.62
CA THR A 53 -9.15 0.90 -3.64
C THR A 53 -9.83 -0.41 -3.27
N THR A 54 -10.66 -0.94 -4.17
CA THR A 54 -11.20 -2.29 -4.04
C THR A 54 -10.04 -3.26 -4.13
N MET A 55 -9.60 -3.77 -2.97
CA MET A 55 -8.55 -4.78 -2.95
C MET A 55 -9.08 -6.01 -3.67
N ARG A 56 -8.37 -6.42 -4.72
CA ARG A 56 -8.64 -7.73 -5.33
C ARG A 56 -8.54 -8.73 -4.18
N THR A 57 -9.64 -9.43 -3.93
CA THR A 57 -9.82 -10.31 -2.78
C THR A 57 -8.56 -11.17 -2.64
N PRO A 58 -7.99 -11.32 -1.43
CA PRO A 58 -7.04 -12.39 -1.17
C PRO A 58 -7.78 -13.72 -1.40
N GLY A 59 -7.82 -14.17 -2.65
CA GLY A 59 -8.49 -15.38 -3.07
C GLY A 59 -7.65 -16.57 -2.68
N GLY A 60 -7.72 -16.96 -1.42
CA GLY A 60 -7.19 -18.24 -0.98
C GLY A 60 -7.19 -18.40 0.55
N PRO A 61 -7.51 -19.60 1.07
CA PRO A 61 -7.56 -19.91 2.52
C PRO A 61 -6.24 -19.76 3.29
N ASN A 62 -5.19 -19.16 2.69
CA ASN A 62 -3.90 -18.87 3.31
C ASN A 62 -3.81 -17.43 3.86
N SER A 63 -4.89 -16.91 4.47
CA SER A 63 -4.72 -15.79 5.39
C SER A 63 -4.13 -16.35 6.68
N THR A 64 -2.81 -16.51 6.70
CA THR A 64 -2.10 -16.97 7.89
C THR A 64 -2.39 -15.98 9.01
N ARG A 65 -3.15 -16.43 10.00
CA ARG A 65 -3.10 -15.86 11.35
C ARG A 65 -1.64 -15.63 11.73
N ARG A 66 -1.28 -14.38 11.93
CA ARG A 66 -0.12 -13.94 12.72
C ARG A 66 -0.41 -12.50 13.12
N THR A 67 -0.57 -12.14 14.37
CA THR A 67 -0.16 -12.81 15.61
C THR A 67 -1.01 -12.23 16.72
N ALA A 68 -1.44 -13.08 17.65
CA ALA A 68 -1.75 -12.65 19.00
C ALA A 68 -0.57 -11.88 19.59
N ARG A 69 -0.83 -10.69 20.12
CA ARG A 69 -0.14 -10.13 21.28
C ARG A 69 -1.07 -9.13 21.96
#